data_AF-A0AAJ2A267-F1
#
_entry.id   AF-A0AAJ2A267-F1
#
_cell.length_a   1.000
_cell.length_b   1.000
_cell.length_c   1.000
_cell.angle_alpha   90.00
_cell.angle_beta   90.00
_cell.angle_gamma   90.00
#
_symmetry.space_group_name_H-M   'P 1'
#
loop_
_entity.id
_entity.type
_entity.pdbx_description
1 polymer ?
#
loop_
_entity_poly.entity_id
_entity_poly.type
_entity_poly.pdbx_seq_one_letter_code
_entity_poly.pdbx_strand_id
1 'polypeptide(L)'
;MRRFAVVAALAICLAANANAQLSTRANLVVQNIQVFCQGTQPIASLTLPVMAGDGGRPGLLYIGMHDPSMSSAAFLASGGWTGYQGGLFPINSIVTSLNNKQLLIPLPPELAGGGWKLYVGYGALSAAAENQVQMAINAITAAKAINVNAAVGAVDPNNYRRTLIQSDMTQAGKYGYVYTGVENNPYVCQPDAGGGGH
;
A
#
# COMPACT_ATOMS: atom_id res chain seq x y z
N MET A 1 -51.32 -10.54 -31.94
CA MET A 1 -49.87 -10.85 -32.06
C MET A 1 -49.13 -10.12 -30.95
N ARG A 2 -48.66 -10.84 -29.93
CA ARG A 2 -47.93 -10.29 -28.78
C ARG A 2 -46.51 -9.93 -29.22
N ARG A 3 -46.11 -8.67 -29.11
CA ARG A 3 -44.71 -8.25 -29.24
C ARG A 3 -44.13 -8.09 -27.84
N PHE A 4 -43.25 -9.02 -27.48
CA PHE A 4 -42.34 -8.92 -26.35
C PHE A 4 -41.08 -8.15 -26.80
N ALA A 5 -40.60 -7.20 -26.00
CA ALA A 5 -39.23 -6.69 -26.03
C ALA A 5 -38.98 -5.96 -24.68
N VAL A 6 -38.61 -6.71 -23.64
CA VAL A 6 -37.24 -6.83 -23.10
C VAL A 6 -36.74 -5.52 -22.48
N VAL A 7 -36.95 -5.42 -21.16
CA VAL A 7 -36.28 -4.48 -20.27
C VAL A 7 -34.87 -5.01 -20.02
N ALA A 8 -33.85 -4.35 -20.55
CA ALA A 8 -32.45 -4.62 -20.20
C ALA A 8 -32.00 -3.60 -19.15
N ALA A 9 -32.30 -3.87 -17.88
CA ALA A 9 -31.70 -3.18 -16.75
C ALA A 9 -30.28 -3.72 -16.55
N LEU A 10 -29.29 -3.07 -17.18
CA LEU A 10 -27.89 -3.38 -16.93
C LEU A 10 -27.44 -2.65 -15.65
N ALA A 11 -27.82 -3.21 -14.49
CA ALA A 11 -27.27 -2.80 -13.21
C ALA A 11 -25.82 -3.32 -13.11
N ILE A 12 -24.85 -2.48 -13.50
CA ILE A 12 -23.44 -2.73 -13.24
C ILE A 12 -23.19 -2.40 -11.75
N CYS A 13 -23.60 -3.32 -10.87
CA CYS A 13 -23.14 -3.33 -9.48
C CYS A 13 -21.75 -3.98 -9.43
N LEU A 14 -20.72 -3.25 -9.87
CA LEU A 14 -19.34 -3.55 -9.49
C LEU A 14 -19.08 -2.94 -8.11
N ALA A 15 -19.76 -3.46 -7.09
CA ALA A 15 -19.25 -3.37 -5.73
C ALA A 15 -18.08 -4.37 -5.64
N ALA A 16 -16.92 -3.96 -6.15
CA ALA A 16 -15.67 -4.60 -5.78
C ALA A 16 -15.43 -4.31 -4.31
N ASN A 17 -16.04 -5.12 -3.44
CA ASN A 17 -15.53 -5.31 -2.08
C ASN A 17 -14.19 -6.00 -2.25
N ALA A 18 -13.16 -5.21 -2.58
CA ALA A 18 -11.77 -5.59 -2.40
C ALA A 18 -11.54 -5.65 -0.89
N ASN A 19 -12.06 -6.70 -0.26
CA ASN A 19 -11.41 -7.25 0.91
C ASN A 19 -10.03 -7.65 0.41
N ALA A 20 -9.06 -6.75 0.57
CA ALA A 20 -7.66 -7.09 0.47
C ALA A 20 -7.40 -8.09 1.60
N GLN A 21 -7.76 -9.37 1.38
CA GLN A 21 -7.15 -10.45 2.12
C GLN A 21 -5.66 -10.25 1.90
N LEU A 22 -4.96 -9.94 2.99
CA LEU A 22 -3.51 -9.99 3.10
C LEU A 22 -3.08 -11.44 2.79
N SER A 23 -3.06 -11.78 1.51
CA SER A 23 -2.61 -13.07 1.02
C SER A 23 -1.10 -13.11 1.23
N THR A 24 -0.69 -13.99 2.13
CA THR A 24 0.60 -14.07 2.80
C THR A 24 1.75 -14.58 1.92
N ARG A 25 1.67 -14.48 0.60
CA ARG A 25 2.85 -14.74 -0.25
C ARG A 25 3.72 -13.49 -0.33
N ALA A 26 4.29 -13.06 0.79
CA ALA A 26 5.33 -12.05 0.76
C ALA A 26 6.56 -12.64 0.05
N ASN A 27 6.72 -12.34 -1.24
CA ASN A 27 7.92 -12.68 -2.02
C ASN A 27 9.04 -11.65 -1.78
N LEU A 28 8.71 -10.52 -1.18
CA LEU A 28 9.65 -9.46 -0.88
C LEU A 28 10.38 -9.73 0.44
N VAL A 29 11.66 -10.09 0.34
CA VAL A 29 12.57 -10.17 1.48
C VAL A 29 13.37 -8.88 1.58
N VAL A 30 13.16 -8.15 2.66
CA VAL A 30 13.87 -6.89 2.94
C VAL A 30 15.29 -7.18 3.41
N GLN A 31 16.25 -6.34 3.01
CA GLN A 31 17.68 -6.58 3.22
C GLN A 31 18.30 -5.52 4.13
N ASN A 32 19.48 -5.83 4.70
CA ASN A 32 20.31 -4.89 5.47
C ASN A 32 19.56 -4.15 6.58
N ILE A 33 18.72 -4.87 7.32
CA ILE A 33 17.91 -4.29 8.41
C ILE A 33 18.83 -3.96 9.59
N GLN A 34 18.82 -2.72 10.02
CA GLN A 34 19.52 -2.22 11.20
C GLN A 34 18.59 -1.29 11.98
N VAL A 35 18.70 -1.28 13.30
CA VAL A 35 17.99 -0.33 14.16
C VAL A 35 19.00 0.51 14.89
N PHE A 36 18.78 1.82 14.89
CA PHE A 36 19.57 2.78 15.67
C PHE A 36 18.66 3.79 16.36
N CYS A 37 19.22 4.55 17.29
CA CYS A 37 18.46 5.49 18.10
C CYS A 37 18.80 6.93 17.74
N GLN A 38 17.78 7.76 17.56
CA GLN A 38 17.91 9.21 17.48
C GLN A 38 17.24 9.83 18.71
N GLY A 39 18.03 10.08 19.76
CA GLY A 39 17.46 10.32 21.09
C GLY A 39 16.74 9.08 21.61
N THR A 40 15.50 9.22 22.07
CA THR A 40 14.65 8.11 22.53
C THR A 40 13.88 7.42 21.40
N GLN A 41 14.02 7.90 20.17
CA GLN A 41 13.25 7.41 19.01
C GLN A 41 14.04 6.31 18.27
N PRO A 42 13.52 5.07 18.19
CA PRO A 42 14.09 4.05 17.33
C PRO A 42 13.86 4.38 15.85
N ILE A 43 14.88 4.16 15.03
CA ILE A 43 14.87 4.32 13.57
C ILE A 43 15.31 3.00 12.94
N ALA A 44 14.48 2.44 12.06
CA ALA A 44 14.85 1.30 11.23
C ALA A 44 15.49 1.77 9.92
N SER A 45 16.69 1.28 9.65
CA SER A 45 17.40 1.40 8.38
C SER A 45 17.28 0.09 7.63
N LEU A 46 16.83 0.11 6.38
CA LEU A 46 16.68 -1.10 5.58
C LEU A 46 16.82 -0.82 4.09
N THR A 47 17.19 -1.84 3.33
CA THR A 47 17.17 -1.82 1.87
C THR A 47 15.90 -2.51 1.38
N LEU A 48 15.03 -1.75 0.72
CA LEU A 48 13.88 -2.27 -0.03
C LEU A 48 14.37 -2.67 -1.43
N PRO A 49 14.45 -3.99 -1.75
CA PRO A 49 14.83 -4.40 -3.09
C PRO A 49 13.66 -4.22 -4.07
N VAL A 50 14.00 -3.87 -5.30
CA VAL A 50 13.07 -3.85 -6.45
C VAL A 50 13.40 -5.03 -7.34
N MET A 51 12.38 -5.83 -7.67
CA MET A 51 12.54 -6.96 -8.59
C MET A 51 13.00 -6.47 -9.96
N ALA A 52 13.86 -7.24 -10.62
CA ALA A 52 14.49 -6.84 -11.88
C ALA A 52 13.49 -6.42 -12.97
N GLY A 53 12.32 -7.05 -13.02
CA GLY A 53 11.26 -6.71 -13.99
C GLY A 53 10.55 -5.37 -13.73
N ASP A 54 10.70 -4.79 -12.55
CA ASP A 54 10.07 -3.52 -12.16
C ASP A 54 11.02 -2.33 -12.19
N GLY A 55 12.33 -2.59 -12.30
CA GLY A 55 13.36 -1.55 -12.35
C GLY A 55 13.07 -0.51 -13.45
N GLY A 56 13.16 0.76 -13.11
CA GLY A 56 12.91 1.87 -14.03
C GLY A 56 11.44 2.25 -14.22
N ARG A 57 10.48 1.49 -13.68
CA ARG A 57 9.05 1.80 -13.81
C ARG A 57 8.60 2.86 -12.79
N PRO A 58 7.60 3.68 -13.11
CA PRO A 58 6.89 4.46 -12.11
C PRO A 58 6.24 3.54 -11.07
N GLY A 59 6.12 4.01 -9.83
CA GLY A 59 5.58 3.21 -8.74
C GLY A 59 5.25 4.00 -7.49
N LEU A 60 4.77 3.28 -6.49
CA LEU A 60 4.38 3.82 -5.18
C LEU A 60 5.04 2.97 -4.09
N LEU A 61 5.52 3.62 -3.04
CA LEU A 61 6.03 2.95 -1.85
C LEU A 61 5.01 3.02 -0.72
N TYR A 62 4.96 1.96 0.07
CA TYR A 62 4.06 1.79 1.19
C TYR A 62 4.85 1.36 2.41
N ILE A 63 4.59 2.01 3.54
CA ILE A 63 5.20 1.72 4.83
C ILE A 63 4.08 1.72 5.84
N GLY A 64 3.85 0.57 6.48
CA GLY A 64 2.78 0.40 7.43
C GLY A 64 3.18 -0.48 8.60
N MET A 65 2.46 -0.36 9.69
CA MET A 65 2.57 -1.23 10.85
C MET A 65 1.19 -1.83 11.12
N HIS A 66 1.18 -3.10 11.46
CA HIS A 66 -0.05 -3.83 11.80
C HIS A 66 0.02 -4.30 13.24
N ASP A 67 -1.10 -4.24 13.95
CA ASP A 67 -1.21 -4.84 15.28
C ASP A 67 -1.01 -6.38 15.21
N PRO A 68 -0.68 -7.04 16.33
CA PRO A 68 -0.44 -8.49 16.34
C PRO A 68 -1.61 -9.33 15.79
N SER A 69 -2.83 -8.84 15.96
CA SER A 69 -4.07 -9.47 15.48
C SER A 69 -4.41 -9.15 14.02
N MET A 70 -3.65 -8.28 13.35
CA MET A 70 -3.91 -7.78 11.99
C MET A 70 -5.30 -7.13 11.83
N SER A 71 -5.88 -6.62 12.92
CA SER A 71 -7.16 -5.91 12.96
C SER A 71 -7.03 -4.41 12.72
N SER A 72 -5.88 -3.83 13.06
CA SER A 72 -5.59 -2.42 12.93
C SER A 72 -4.29 -2.21 12.17
N ALA A 73 -4.19 -1.08 11.49
CA ALA A 73 -2.97 -0.69 10.83
C ALA A 73 -2.74 0.82 10.97
N ALA A 74 -1.49 1.22 10.86
CA ALA A 74 -1.05 2.59 10.77
C ALA A 74 -0.06 2.70 9.62
N PHE A 75 -0.10 3.78 8.85
CA PHE A 75 0.80 3.98 7.71
C PHE A 75 1.58 5.27 7.87
N LEU A 76 2.84 5.20 7.45
CA LEU A 76 3.74 6.35 7.38
C LEU A 76 3.54 7.09 6.06
N ALA A 77 2.85 8.22 6.12
CA ALA A 77 2.66 9.14 5.00
C ALA A 77 3.45 10.45 5.22
N SER A 78 3.28 11.43 4.34
CA SER A 78 4.00 12.72 4.39
C SER A 78 3.86 13.49 5.72
N GLY A 79 2.78 13.26 6.48
CA GLY A 79 2.53 13.87 7.78
C GLY A 79 2.97 13.04 9.00
N GLY A 80 3.56 11.87 8.79
CA GLY A 80 3.89 10.92 9.85
C GLY A 80 2.99 9.69 9.87
N TRP A 81 2.98 9.00 11.01
CA TRP A 81 2.17 7.81 11.22
C TRP A 81 0.70 8.18 11.42
N THR A 82 -0.19 7.53 10.68
CA THR A 82 -1.63 7.77 10.74
C THR A 82 -2.38 6.45 10.78
N GLY A 83 -3.41 6.37 11.62
CA GLY A 83 -4.27 5.20 11.70
C GLY A 83 -5.02 4.96 10.38
N TYR A 84 -5.09 3.70 9.96
CA TYR A 84 -5.75 3.31 8.72
C TYR A 84 -7.24 3.07 8.95
N GLN A 85 -8.07 3.71 8.12
CA GLN A 85 -9.54 3.64 8.22
C GLN A 85 -10.21 2.85 7.09
N GLY A 86 -9.42 2.13 6.27
CA GLY A 86 -9.90 1.40 5.10
C GLY A 86 -9.65 2.14 3.77
N GLY A 87 -9.99 1.48 2.66
CA GLY A 87 -9.77 1.98 1.31
C GLY A 87 -8.44 1.57 0.67
N LEU A 88 -7.77 2.52 0.01
CA LEU A 88 -6.41 2.32 -0.48
C LEU A 88 -5.41 2.60 0.64
N PHE A 89 -4.27 1.91 0.62
CA PHE A 89 -3.22 2.15 1.60
C PHE A 89 -2.65 3.55 1.40
N PRO A 90 -2.42 4.32 2.49
CA PRO A 90 -1.72 5.58 2.40
C PRO A 90 -0.34 5.42 1.75
N ILE A 91 -0.08 6.25 0.76
CA ILE A 91 1.16 6.24 -0.01
C ILE A 91 2.24 6.95 0.81
N ASN A 92 3.37 6.27 1.02
CA ASN A 92 4.54 6.92 1.62
C ASN A 92 5.22 7.85 0.62
N SER A 93 5.47 7.35 -0.60
CA SER A 93 6.11 8.14 -1.65
C SER A 93 5.72 7.69 -3.05
N ILE A 94 5.66 8.67 -3.97
CA ILE A 94 5.51 8.46 -5.41
C ILE A 94 6.92 8.42 -6.02
N VAL A 95 7.19 7.42 -6.84
CA VAL A 95 8.50 7.17 -7.44
C VAL A 95 8.35 7.16 -8.96
N THR A 96 9.16 7.96 -9.66
CA THR A 96 9.13 8.04 -11.14
C THR A 96 9.89 6.90 -11.80
N SER A 97 10.89 6.34 -11.11
CA SER A 97 11.74 5.24 -11.56
C SER A 97 12.09 4.37 -10.36
N LEU A 98 11.55 3.16 -10.30
CA LEU A 98 11.80 2.22 -9.22
C LEU A 98 13.22 1.67 -9.28
N ASN A 99 13.90 1.68 -8.14
CA ASN A 99 15.21 1.08 -7.92
C ASN A 99 15.31 0.63 -6.45
N ASN A 100 16.30 -0.21 -6.15
CA ASN A 100 16.62 -0.55 -4.77
C ASN A 100 16.78 0.73 -3.96
N LYS A 101 16.13 0.81 -2.80
CA LYS A 101 16.06 2.04 -2.02
C LYS A 101 16.40 1.78 -0.57
N GLN A 102 17.32 2.58 -0.03
CA GLN A 102 17.52 2.65 1.41
C GLN A 102 16.38 3.46 2.04
N LEU A 103 15.73 2.90 3.05
CA LEU A 103 14.68 3.54 3.81
C LEU A 103 15.16 3.77 5.24
N LEU A 104 14.83 4.94 5.78
CA LEU A 104 14.97 5.29 7.18
C LEU A 104 13.57 5.53 7.72
N ILE A 105 13.15 4.70 8.66
CA ILE A 105 11.77 4.63 9.12
C ILE A 105 11.75 4.90 10.63
N PRO A 106 11.19 6.03 11.09
CA PRO A 106 10.98 6.24 12.51
C PRO A 106 9.92 5.27 13.01
N LEU A 107 10.21 4.54 14.09
CA LEU A 107 9.33 3.53 14.68
C LEU A 107 8.65 4.09 15.94
N PRO A 108 7.36 4.47 15.89
CA PRO A 108 6.71 5.09 17.05
C PRO A 108 6.73 4.14 18.23
N PRO A 109 7.23 4.56 19.42
CA PRO A 109 7.33 3.68 20.58
C PRO A 109 5.98 3.05 20.98
N GLU A 110 4.88 3.78 20.81
CA GLU A 110 3.53 3.31 21.11
C GLU A 110 3.05 2.19 20.19
N LEU A 111 3.51 2.15 18.94
CA LEU A 111 3.19 1.09 17.99
C LEU A 111 4.20 -0.05 18.12
N ALA A 112 5.48 0.25 17.93
CA ALA A 112 6.56 -0.74 17.93
C ALA A 112 6.66 -1.44 19.29
N GLY A 113 6.54 -0.70 20.40
CA GLY A 113 6.50 -1.25 21.74
C GLY A 113 5.25 -2.05 22.08
N GLY A 114 4.15 -1.83 21.35
CA GLY A 114 2.92 -2.61 21.45
C GLY A 114 2.96 -3.93 20.67
N GLY A 115 4.12 -4.35 20.17
CA GLY A 115 4.29 -5.55 19.36
C GLY A 115 3.78 -5.42 17.92
N TRP A 116 3.51 -4.20 17.44
CA TRP A 116 3.10 -3.98 16.06
C TRP A 116 4.23 -4.29 15.10
N LYS A 117 3.90 -4.97 14.01
CA LYS A 117 4.85 -5.46 13.01
C LYS A 117 5.00 -4.47 11.88
N LEU A 118 6.24 -4.11 11.53
CA LEU A 118 6.55 -3.25 10.40
C LEU A 118 6.43 -4.00 9.07
N TYR A 119 5.80 -3.38 8.09
CA TYR A 119 5.71 -3.84 6.71
C TYR A 119 6.12 -2.74 5.75
N VAL A 120 6.93 -3.12 4.77
CA VAL A 120 7.31 -2.22 3.68
C VAL A 120 7.05 -2.87 2.34
N GLY A 121 6.80 -2.06 1.33
CA GLY A 121 6.65 -2.57 -0.01
C GLY A 121 6.52 -1.51 -1.07
N TYR A 122 6.36 -1.98 -2.29
CA TYR A 122 6.18 -1.15 -3.46
C TYR A 122 5.22 -1.79 -4.44
N GLY A 123 4.55 -0.96 -5.23
CA GLY A 123 3.88 -1.39 -6.44
C GLY A 123 4.51 -0.72 -7.66
N ALA A 124 4.53 -1.42 -8.78
CA ALA A 124 5.01 -0.91 -10.06
C ALA A 124 3.84 -0.69 -11.03
N LEU A 125 3.90 0.42 -11.76
CA LEU A 125 2.96 0.71 -12.83
C LEU A 125 3.45 0.03 -14.12
N SER A 126 2.82 -1.08 -14.47
CA SER A 126 3.15 -1.82 -15.69
C SER A 126 2.54 -1.14 -16.93
N ALA A 127 3.10 -1.42 -18.10
CA ALA A 127 2.52 -0.98 -19.37
C ALA A 127 1.08 -1.53 -19.57
N ALA A 128 0.81 -2.74 -19.09
CA ALA A 128 -0.53 -3.31 -19.12
C ALA A 128 -1.51 -2.52 -18.23
N ALA A 129 -1.07 -2.07 -17.05
CA ALA A 129 -1.88 -1.23 -16.18
C ALA A 129 -2.15 0.16 -16.79
N GLU A 130 -1.17 0.79 -17.44
CA GLU A 130 -1.39 2.04 -18.20
C GLU A 130 -2.40 1.84 -19.34
N ASN A 131 -2.32 0.72 -20.06
CA ASN A 131 -3.31 0.40 -21.09
C ASN A 131 -4.72 0.27 -20.49
N GLN A 132 -4.87 -0.33 -19.31
CA GLN A 132 -6.16 -0.40 -18.62
C GLN A 132 -6.70 0.99 -18.26
N VAL A 133 -5.83 1.90 -17.82
CA VAL A 133 -6.22 3.29 -17.53
C VAL A 133 -6.70 3.99 -18.80
N GLN A 134 -5.98 3.84 -19.91
CA GLN A 134 -6.38 4.45 -21.19
C GLN A 134 -7.70 3.86 -21.73
N MET A 135 -7.90 2.56 -21.60
CA MET A 135 -9.18 1.93 -21.97
C MET A 135 -10.34 2.47 -21.15
N ALA A 136 -10.16 2.67 -19.83
CA ALA A 136 -11.20 3.24 -18.98
C ALA A 136 -11.54 4.69 -19.37
N ILE A 137 -10.52 5.51 -19.68
CA ILE A 137 -10.71 6.89 -20.18
C ILE A 137 -11.51 6.87 -21.49
N ASN A 138 -11.11 6.02 -22.44
CA ASN A 138 -11.78 5.92 -23.74
C ASN A 138 -13.22 5.43 -23.60
N ALA A 139 -13.47 4.43 -22.74
CA ALA A 139 -14.81 3.89 -22.50
C ALA A 139 -15.76 4.95 -21.91
N ILE A 140 -15.29 5.74 -20.94
CA ILE A 140 -16.11 6.83 -20.37
C ILE A 140 -16.34 7.94 -21.38
N THR A 141 -15.35 8.26 -22.19
CA THR A 141 -15.48 9.26 -23.25
C THR A 141 -16.53 8.83 -24.27
N ALA A 142 -16.50 7.56 -24.70
CA ALA A 142 -17.50 6.98 -25.59
C ALA A 142 -18.90 6.95 -24.94
N ALA A 143 -19.01 6.57 -23.66
CA ALA A 143 -20.28 6.56 -22.94
C ALA A 143 -20.92 7.96 -22.84
N LYS A 144 -20.11 8.99 -22.55
CA LYS A 144 -20.57 10.39 -22.51
C LYS A 144 -21.01 10.90 -23.89
N ALA A 145 -20.36 10.48 -24.96
CA ALA A 145 -20.74 10.84 -26.31
C ALA A 145 -22.10 10.23 -26.72
N ILE A 146 -22.40 9.01 -26.26
CA ILE A 146 -23.66 8.32 -26.57
C ILE A 146 -24.80 8.83 -25.70
N ASN A 147 -24.53 9.21 -24.45
CA ASN A 147 -25.56 9.61 -23.50
C ASN A 147 -25.16 10.89 -22.76
N VAL A 148 -25.31 12.03 -23.44
CA VAL A 148 -24.92 13.37 -22.98
C VAL A 148 -25.61 13.77 -21.65
N ASN A 149 -26.78 13.19 -21.36
CA ASN A 149 -27.54 13.44 -20.14
C ASN A 149 -27.35 12.37 -19.06
N ALA A 150 -26.57 11.31 -19.32
CA ALA A 150 -26.26 10.32 -18.29
C ALA A 150 -25.24 10.88 -17.31
N ALA A 151 -25.50 10.67 -16.01
CA ALA A 151 -24.55 10.94 -14.93
C ALA A 151 -23.40 9.90 -14.95
N VAL A 152 -22.61 9.87 -16.01
CA VAL A 152 -21.40 9.05 -16.10
C VAL A 152 -20.30 9.74 -15.30
N GLY A 153 -20.00 9.21 -14.12
CA GLY A 153 -18.90 9.68 -13.28
C GLY A 153 -17.58 9.72 -14.06
N ALA A 154 -16.74 10.73 -13.81
CA ALA A 154 -15.41 10.77 -14.43
C ALA A 154 -14.51 9.67 -13.84
N VAL A 155 -13.70 9.01 -14.68
CA VAL A 155 -12.54 8.29 -14.18
C VAL A 155 -11.53 9.33 -13.74
N ASP A 156 -11.10 9.25 -12.49
CA ASP A 156 -9.84 9.85 -12.05
C ASP A 156 -8.70 8.90 -12.44
N PRO A 157 -7.90 9.22 -13.47
CA PRO A 157 -6.85 8.33 -13.94
C PRO A 157 -5.78 8.10 -12.87
N ASN A 158 -5.53 9.08 -12.02
CA ASN A 158 -4.51 8.98 -10.98
C ASN A 158 -4.98 8.04 -9.86
N ASN A 159 -6.24 8.16 -9.45
CA ASN A 159 -6.81 7.21 -8.51
C ASN A 159 -6.81 5.78 -9.08
N TYR A 160 -7.17 5.61 -10.35
CA TYR A 160 -7.20 4.29 -10.96
C TYR A 160 -5.80 3.67 -11.09
N ARG A 161 -4.78 4.46 -11.48
CA ARG A 161 -3.37 4.03 -11.45
C ARG A 161 -2.96 3.57 -10.06
N ARG A 162 -3.30 4.32 -9.01
CA ARG A 162 -2.96 3.95 -7.61
C ARG A 162 -3.57 2.61 -7.23
N THR A 163 -4.83 2.37 -7.59
CA THR A 163 -5.50 1.08 -7.37
C THR A 163 -4.75 -0.07 -8.06
N LEU A 164 -4.36 0.11 -9.33
CA LEU A 164 -3.63 -0.92 -10.08
C LEU A 164 -2.22 -1.17 -9.50
N ILE A 165 -1.53 -0.11 -9.07
CA ILE A 165 -0.22 -0.20 -8.43
C ILE A 165 -0.32 -0.93 -7.07
N GLN A 166 -1.33 -0.63 -6.25
CA GLN A 166 -1.54 -1.34 -4.99
C GLN A 166 -1.98 -2.80 -5.22
N SER A 167 -2.74 -3.06 -6.29
CA SER A 167 -3.07 -4.42 -6.72
C SER A 167 -1.82 -5.20 -7.11
N ASP A 168 -0.90 -4.60 -7.87
CA ASP A 168 0.40 -5.20 -8.18
C ASP A 168 1.19 -5.51 -6.90
N MET A 169 1.28 -4.56 -5.97
CA MET A 169 1.95 -4.77 -4.70
C MET A 169 1.38 -5.96 -3.92
N THR A 170 0.05 -6.00 -3.75
CA THR A 170 -0.63 -7.03 -2.93
C THR A 170 -0.64 -8.40 -3.60
N GLN A 171 -0.99 -8.47 -4.89
CA GLN A 171 -1.14 -9.74 -5.60
C GLN A 171 0.20 -10.39 -5.96
N ALA A 172 1.24 -9.60 -6.22
CA ALA A 172 2.57 -10.12 -6.51
C ALA A 172 3.46 -10.28 -5.27
N GLY A 173 2.93 -10.02 -4.07
CA GLY A 173 3.66 -10.28 -2.83
C GLY A 173 4.77 -9.27 -2.52
N LYS A 174 4.64 -8.03 -3.00
CA LYS A 174 5.64 -6.96 -2.88
C LYS A 174 5.45 -6.09 -1.63
N TYR A 175 4.77 -6.62 -0.61
CA TYR A 175 4.58 -6.01 0.71
C TYR A 175 5.01 -7.01 1.77
N GLY A 176 6.19 -6.77 2.36
CA GLY A 176 6.90 -7.73 3.18
C GLY A 176 7.06 -7.26 4.61
N TYR A 177 7.01 -8.21 5.55
CA TYR A 177 7.33 -7.98 6.96
C TYR A 177 8.81 -7.64 7.13
N VAL A 178 9.10 -6.72 8.04
CA VAL A 178 10.44 -6.32 8.46
C VAL A 178 10.59 -6.63 9.94
N TYR A 179 11.43 -7.62 10.26
CA TYR A 179 11.77 -7.90 11.64
C TYR A 179 12.80 -6.88 12.15
N THR A 180 12.35 -5.97 13.01
CA THR A 180 13.23 -4.92 13.57
C THR A 180 13.81 -5.31 14.93
N GLY A 181 13.16 -6.23 15.64
CA GLY A 181 13.49 -6.60 17.02
C GLY A 181 12.94 -5.62 18.06
N VAL A 182 12.59 -4.40 17.67
CA VAL A 182 11.94 -3.40 18.55
C VAL A 182 10.57 -3.88 19.01
N GLU A 183 9.90 -4.71 18.20
CA GLU A 183 8.63 -5.34 18.56
C GLU A 183 8.70 -6.18 19.85
N ASN A 184 9.91 -6.65 20.21
CA ASN A 184 10.16 -7.46 21.40
C ASN A 184 10.84 -6.67 22.53
N ASN A 185 11.43 -5.51 22.22
CA ASN A 185 12.09 -4.65 23.19
C ASN A 185 11.81 -3.16 22.89
N PRO A 186 10.69 -2.61 23.40
CA PRO A 186 10.35 -1.19 23.24
C PRO A 186 11.44 -0.23 23.74
N TYR A 187 12.25 -0.67 24.71
CA TYR A 187 13.21 0.16 25.41
C TYR A 187 14.59 0.18 24.77
N VAL A 188 14.71 -0.28 23.52
CA VAL A 188 16.00 -0.31 22.78
C VAL A 188 16.71 1.05 22.75
N CYS A 189 15.96 2.16 22.81
CA CYS A 189 16.49 3.53 22.86
C CYS A 189 16.34 4.22 24.22
N GLN A 190 15.90 3.49 25.24
CA GLN A 190 15.73 3.96 26.62
C GLN A 190 16.22 2.89 27.61
N PRO A 191 17.54 2.61 27.65
CA PRO A 191 18.08 1.50 28.45
C PRO A 191 17.75 1.64 29.95
N ASP A 192 17.66 2.87 30.47
CA ASP A 192 17.33 3.14 31.87
C ASP A 192 15.88 2.78 32.23
N ALA A 193 14.97 2.73 31.25
CA ALA A 193 13.57 2.36 31.45
C ALA A 193 13.34 0.84 31.44
N GLY A 194 14.29 0.06 30.88
CA GLY A 194 14.27 -1.41 30.89
C GLY A 194 14.89 -2.03 32.15
N GLY A 195 15.58 -1.24 32.97
CA GLY A 195 16.25 -1.66 34.20
C GLY A 195 15.37 -1.55 35.44
N GLY A 196 14.33 -2.38 35.52
CA GLY A 196 13.42 -2.45 36.66
C GLY A 196 13.03 -3.88 36.99
N GLY A 197 14.03 -4.76 37.16
CA GLY A 197 13.84 -6.14 37.61
C GLY A 197 14.93 -6.51 38.61
N HIS A 198 14.61 -6.35 39.89
CA HIS A 198 15.18 -7.18 40.96
C HIS A 198 14.56 -8.58 40.89
#